data_AF-A0A3C0TJC1-F1
#
_entry.id   AF-A0A3C0TJC1-F1
#
_cell.length_a   1.000
_cell.length_b   1.000
_cell.length_c   1.000
_cell.angle_alpha   90.00
_cell.angle_beta   90.00
_cell.angle_gamma   90.00
#
_symmetry.space_group_name_H-M   'P 1'
#
loop_
_entity.id
_entity.type
_entity.pdbx_description
1 polymer ?
#
loop_
_entity_poly.entity_id
_entity_poly.type
_entity_poly.pdbx_seq_one_letter_code
_entity_poly.pdbx_strand_id
1 'polypeptide(L)'
;MAFKEYLEFGTSALLLVIAFTTAYIAYQMYRANSLRVKHDIYEKRLAVYREVMGLLNVIASGADITREALLDYRAKTHEGTFLFEQRVADYLNEIYVRGIKLWNTNARLRGQKLPVGEERDHVAAENAAQLIWLADQLPMAKKRFTKYLNIKNMA
;
A
#
# COMPACT_ATOMS: atom_id res chain seq x y z
N MET A 1 63.66 -14.19 22.05
CA MET A 1 62.87 -13.09 22.64
C MET A 1 62.33 -12.19 21.53
N ALA A 2 63.18 -11.55 20.72
CA ALA A 2 62.78 -10.65 19.64
C ALA A 2 61.69 -11.18 18.66
N PHE A 3 61.73 -12.45 18.23
CA PHE A 3 60.72 -13.00 17.30
C PHE A 3 59.29 -13.00 17.87
N LYS A 4 59.11 -13.20 19.18
CA LYS A 4 57.80 -13.13 19.82
C LYS A 4 57.28 -11.69 19.88
N GLU A 5 58.15 -10.74 20.20
CA GLU A 5 57.81 -9.31 20.23
C GLU A 5 57.38 -8.79 18.84
N TYR A 6 58.05 -9.24 17.76
CA TYR A 6 57.62 -8.90 16.39
C TYR A 6 56.25 -9.48 16.03
N LEU A 7 55.93 -10.70 16.48
CA LEU A 7 54.61 -11.31 16.28
C LEU A 7 53.51 -10.60 17.09
N GLU A 8 53.80 -10.22 18.33
CA GLU A 8 52.88 -9.46 19.20
C GLU A 8 52.62 -8.05 18.66
N PHE A 9 53.64 -7.41 18.08
CA PHE A 9 53.48 -6.13 17.39
C PHE A 9 52.60 -6.26 16.13
N GLY A 10 52.86 -7.28 15.29
CA GLY A 10 52.08 -7.51 14.07
C GLY A 10 50.62 -7.86 14.33
N THR A 11 50.36 -8.65 15.38
CA THR A 11 48.99 -8.99 15.82
C THR A 11 48.24 -7.78 16.38
N SER A 12 48.90 -6.94 17.19
CA SER A 12 48.32 -5.71 17.72
C SER A 12 47.99 -4.69 16.62
N ALA A 13 48.89 -4.51 15.65
CA ALA A 13 48.66 -3.65 14.50
C ALA A 13 47.47 -4.15 13.65
N LEU A 14 47.37 -5.47 13.44
CA LEU A 14 46.25 -6.08 12.73
C LEU A 14 44.92 -5.86 13.48
N LEU A 15 44.91 -6.02 14.81
CA LEU A 15 43.73 -5.75 15.63
C LEU A 15 43.26 -4.30 15.51
N LEU A 16 44.19 -3.34 15.48
CA LEU A 16 43.85 -1.92 15.28
C LEU A 16 43.22 -1.69 13.89
N VAL A 17 43.78 -2.27 12.83
CA VAL A 17 43.23 -2.17 11.47
C VAL A 17 41.82 -2.78 11.40
N ILE A 18 41.62 -3.96 12.00
CA ILE A 18 40.30 -4.59 12.09
C ILE A 18 39.33 -3.71 12.87
N ALA A 19 39.76 -3.10 13.98
CA ALA A 19 38.90 -2.23 14.78
C ALA A 19 38.46 -0.98 13.99
N PHE A 20 39.39 -0.30 13.30
CA PHE A 20 39.07 0.89 12.50
C PHE A 20 38.17 0.56 11.30
N THR A 21 38.47 -0.53 10.58
CA THR A 21 37.64 -0.97 9.44
C THR A 21 36.24 -1.39 9.89
N THR A 22 36.12 -2.10 11.01
CA THR A 22 34.82 -2.47 11.60
C THR A 22 34.03 -1.25 12.02
N ALA A 23 34.66 -0.28 12.69
CA ALA A 23 34.01 0.97 13.08
C ALA A 23 33.51 1.77 11.86
N TYR A 24 34.31 1.83 10.80
CA TYR A 24 33.94 2.48 9.55
C TYR A 24 32.76 1.81 8.85
N ILE A 25 32.77 0.47 8.75
CA ILE A 25 31.67 -0.31 8.17
C ILE A 25 30.40 -0.14 9.00
N ALA A 26 30.48 -0.21 10.33
CA ALA A 26 29.33 -0.01 11.22
C ALA A 26 28.70 1.38 11.02
N TYR A 27 29.52 2.43 10.89
CA TYR A 27 29.05 3.78 10.58
C TYR A 27 28.33 3.83 9.21
N GLN A 28 28.90 3.19 8.19
CA GLN A 28 28.28 3.12 6.87
C GLN A 28 26.94 2.36 6.90
N MET A 29 26.87 1.23 7.63
CA MET A 29 25.67 0.44 7.81
C MET A 29 24.57 1.23 8.52
N TYR A 30 24.90 1.98 9.57
CA TYR A 30 23.94 2.85 10.26
C TYR A 30 23.32 3.87 9.30
N ARG A 31 24.15 4.53 8.50
CA ARG A 31 23.68 5.49 7.50
C ARG A 31 22.81 4.83 6.42
N ALA A 32 23.23 3.67 5.90
CA ALA A 32 22.48 2.93 4.87
C ALA A 32 21.13 2.40 5.39
N ASN A 33 21.07 1.96 6.65
CA ASN A 33 19.86 1.40 7.23
C ASN A 33 18.73 2.43 7.32
N SER A 34 19.05 3.69 7.61
CA SER A 34 18.04 4.76 7.64
C SER A 34 17.39 5.01 6.28
N LEU A 35 18.18 4.97 5.19
CA LEU A 35 17.66 5.08 3.82
C LEU A 35 16.80 3.87 3.45
N ARG A 36 17.24 2.67 3.85
CA ARG A 36 16.48 1.44 3.63
C ARG A 36 15.11 1.47 4.32
N VAL A 37 15.02 1.92 5.57
CA VAL A 37 13.73 2.04 6.27
C VAL A 37 12.78 2.99 5.53
N LYS A 38 13.27 4.14 5.05
CA LYS A 38 12.46 5.08 4.27
C LYS A 38 11.95 4.44 2.96
N HIS A 39 12.83 3.73 2.26
CA HIS A 39 12.49 2.99 1.04
C HIS A 39 11.44 1.91 1.28
N ASP A 40 11.61 1.10 2.33
CA ASP A 40 10.68 0.02 2.67
C ASP A 40 9.28 0.55 3.01
N ILE A 41 9.20 1.70 3.71
CA ILE A 41 7.92 2.38 3.98
C ILE A 41 7.28 2.90 2.68
N TYR A 42 8.09 3.48 1.80
CA TYR A 42 7.61 3.96 0.49
C TYR A 42 7.02 2.81 -0.33
N GLU A 43 7.73 1.69 -0.47
CA GLU A 43 7.27 0.53 -1.24
C GLU A 43 5.97 -0.03 -0.67
N LYS A 44 5.85 -0.15 0.66
CA LYS A 44 4.59 -0.58 1.30
C LYS A 44 3.42 0.38 1.00
N ARG A 45 3.66 1.69 1.07
CA ARG A 45 2.64 2.70 0.73
C ARG A 45 2.25 2.66 -0.74
N LEU A 46 3.23 2.45 -1.61
CA LEU A 46 3.03 2.33 -3.05
C LEU A 46 2.23 1.07 -3.41
N ALA A 47 2.49 -0.05 -2.72
CA ALA A 47 1.72 -1.27 -2.87
C ALA A 47 0.23 -1.04 -2.58
N VAL A 48 -0.12 -0.42 -1.44
CA VAL A 48 -1.52 -0.09 -1.12
C VAL A 48 -2.16 0.80 -2.19
N TYR A 49 -1.44 1.82 -2.66
CA TYR A 49 -1.93 2.68 -3.73
C TYR A 49 -2.20 1.92 -5.04
N ARG A 50 -1.30 0.99 -5.43
CA ARG A 50 -1.49 0.16 -6.63
C ARG A 50 -2.74 -0.70 -6.53
N GLU A 51 -3.03 -1.28 -5.36
CA GLU A 51 -4.24 -2.09 -5.16
C GLU A 51 -5.51 -1.25 -5.23
N VAL A 52 -5.49 -0.02 -4.68
CA VAL A 52 -6.58 0.96 -4.87
C VAL A 52 -6.82 1.26 -6.33
N MET A 53 -5.77 1.62 -7.07
CA MET A 53 -5.90 1.92 -8.49
C MET A 53 -6.34 0.69 -9.30
N GLY A 54 -5.86 -0.50 -8.95
CA GLY A 54 -6.25 -1.76 -9.58
C GLY A 54 -7.75 -1.99 -9.49
N LEU A 55 -8.31 -1.92 -8.29
CA LEU A 55 -9.75 -2.10 -8.08
C LEU A 55 -10.57 -1.02 -8.80
N LEU A 56 -10.18 0.25 -8.66
CA LEU A 56 -10.90 1.37 -9.28
C LEU A 56 -10.87 1.31 -10.81
N ASN A 57 -9.77 0.86 -11.41
CA ASN A 57 -9.67 0.66 -12.86
C ASN A 57 -10.59 -0.47 -13.35
N VAL A 58 -10.71 -1.57 -12.60
CA VAL A 58 -11.65 -2.66 -12.92
C VAL A 58 -13.09 -2.15 -12.88
N ILE A 59 -13.43 -1.33 -11.90
CA ILE A 59 -14.78 -0.73 -11.81
C ILE A 59 -15.03 0.23 -12.98
N ALA A 60 -14.06 1.11 -13.27
CA ALA A 60 -14.19 2.13 -14.31
C ALA A 60 -14.21 1.56 -15.74
N SER A 61 -13.61 0.38 -15.97
CA SER A 61 -13.69 -0.29 -17.27
C SER A 61 -15.05 -0.93 -17.54
N GLY A 62 -15.97 -0.89 -16.57
CA GLY A 62 -17.28 -1.54 -16.66
C GLY A 62 -17.21 -3.05 -16.47
N ALA A 63 -16.07 -3.59 -16.02
CA ALA A 63 -15.96 -4.98 -15.68
C ALA A 63 -16.74 -5.30 -14.39
N ASP A 64 -17.29 -6.52 -14.32
CA ASP A 64 -17.95 -6.97 -13.11
C ASP A 64 -16.95 -7.14 -11.98
N ILE A 65 -17.21 -6.39 -10.91
CA ILE A 65 -16.50 -6.58 -9.67
C ILE A 65 -16.91 -7.90 -9.02
N THR A 66 -15.95 -8.79 -8.79
CA THR A 66 -16.18 -10.05 -8.10
C THR A 66 -16.02 -9.90 -6.59
N ARG A 67 -16.64 -10.81 -5.83
CA ARG A 67 -16.47 -10.82 -4.36
C ARG A 67 -15.03 -11.11 -3.99
N GLU A 68 -14.36 -11.95 -4.77
CA GLU A 68 -12.97 -12.36 -4.60
C GLU A 68 -12.04 -11.14 -4.76
N ALA A 69 -12.26 -10.30 -5.77
CA ALA A 69 -11.49 -9.07 -5.96
C ALA A 69 -11.65 -8.08 -4.80
N LEU A 70 -12.84 -7.99 -4.21
CA LEU A 70 -13.09 -7.16 -3.02
C LEU A 70 -12.40 -7.69 -1.76
N LEU A 71 -12.39 -9.02 -1.57
CA LEU A 71 -11.70 -9.64 -0.45
C LEU A 71 -10.17 -9.51 -0.59
N ASP A 72 -9.65 -9.70 -1.81
CA ASP A 72 -8.24 -9.50 -2.13
C ASP A 72 -7.81 -8.05 -1.89
N TYR A 73 -8.60 -7.09 -2.36
CA TYR A 73 -8.40 -5.67 -2.05
C TYR A 73 -8.33 -5.42 -0.55
N ARG A 74 -9.28 -5.96 0.23
CA ARG A 74 -9.31 -5.79 1.69
C ARG A 74 -8.07 -6.39 2.35
N ALA A 75 -7.66 -7.59 1.94
CA ALA A 75 -6.49 -8.26 2.48
C ALA A 75 -5.21 -7.44 2.23
N LYS A 76 -5.02 -6.99 0.99
CA LYS A 76 -3.80 -6.26 0.60
C LYS A 76 -3.76 -4.81 1.06
N THR A 77 -4.90 -4.22 1.41
CA THR A 77 -4.97 -2.83 1.93
C THR A 77 -5.13 -2.75 3.45
N HIS A 78 -5.26 -3.88 4.16
CA HIS A 78 -5.47 -3.91 5.60
C HIS A 78 -4.35 -3.21 6.40
N GLU A 79 -3.10 -3.37 5.95
CA GLU A 79 -1.94 -2.71 6.56
C GLU A 79 -1.96 -1.18 6.40
N GLY A 80 -2.85 -0.63 5.57
CA GLY A 80 -2.99 0.80 5.35
C GLY A 80 -3.28 1.59 6.64
N THR A 81 -3.92 0.95 7.63
CA THR A 81 -4.15 1.52 8.97
C THR A 81 -2.85 1.87 9.71
N PHE A 82 -1.76 1.14 9.45
CA PHE A 82 -0.44 1.39 10.05
C PHE A 82 0.45 2.30 9.19
N LEU A 83 0.20 2.35 7.89
CA LEU A 83 1.05 3.04 6.92
C LEU A 83 0.66 4.51 6.68
N PHE A 84 -0.60 4.86 6.96
CA PHE A 84 -1.19 6.16 6.66
C PHE A 84 -1.95 6.75 7.85
N GLU A 85 -2.28 8.04 7.77
CA GLU A 85 -3.18 8.68 8.73
C GLU A 85 -4.60 8.12 8.61
N GLN A 86 -5.38 8.25 9.70
CA GLN A 86 -6.75 7.74 9.80
C GLN A 86 -7.62 8.09 8.59
N ARG A 87 -7.49 9.30 8.04
CA ARG A 87 -8.24 9.74 6.85
C ARG A 87 -8.05 8.82 5.63
N VAL A 88 -6.85 8.28 5.42
CA VAL A 88 -6.59 7.36 4.30
C VAL A 88 -7.09 5.97 4.65
N ALA A 89 -6.94 5.52 5.90
CA ALA A 89 -7.49 4.26 6.37
C ALA A 89 -9.03 4.21 6.20
N ASP A 90 -9.72 5.28 6.59
CA ASP A 90 -11.16 5.44 6.42
C ASP A 90 -11.54 5.42 4.93
N TYR A 91 -10.73 6.07 4.08
CA TYR A 91 -10.93 6.08 2.64
C TYR A 91 -10.78 4.70 1.99
N LEU A 92 -9.79 3.90 2.41
CA LEU A 92 -9.64 2.51 1.97
C LEU A 92 -10.87 1.67 2.33
N ASN A 93 -11.35 1.83 3.57
CA ASN A 93 -12.56 1.16 4.02
C ASN A 93 -13.82 1.63 3.26
N GLU A 94 -13.92 2.93 2.96
CA GLU A 94 -15.06 3.48 2.19
C GLU A 94 -15.12 2.87 0.77
N ILE A 95 -13.97 2.75 0.09
CA ILE A 95 -13.88 2.06 -1.22
C ILE A 95 -14.37 0.63 -1.09
N TYR A 96 -13.90 -0.12 -0.08
CA TYR A 96 -14.31 -1.51 0.13
C TYR A 96 -15.81 -1.63 0.37
N VAL A 97 -16.37 -0.83 1.30
CA VAL A 97 -17.80 -0.87 1.66
C VAL A 97 -18.68 -0.54 0.46
N ARG A 98 -18.33 0.48 -0.31
CA ARG A 98 -19.07 0.85 -1.52
C ARG A 98 -18.91 -0.18 -2.63
N GLY A 99 -17.74 -0.79 -2.77
CA GLY A 99 -17.51 -1.91 -3.67
C GLY A 99 -18.40 -3.12 -3.34
N ILE A 100 -18.57 -3.45 -2.06
CA ILE A 100 -19.50 -4.50 -1.61
C ILE A 100 -20.96 -4.15 -1.96
N LYS A 101 -21.36 -2.88 -1.78
CA LYS A 101 -22.71 -2.42 -2.17
C LYS A 101 -22.91 -2.53 -3.69
N LEU A 102 -21.91 -2.14 -4.48
CA LEU A 102 -21.96 -2.27 -5.94
C LEU A 102 -22.08 -3.75 -6.35
N TRP A 103 -21.27 -4.64 -5.77
CA TRP A 103 -21.36 -6.08 -6.01
C TRP A 103 -22.73 -6.66 -5.67
N ASN A 104 -23.28 -6.33 -4.49
CA ASN A 104 -24.57 -6.81 -4.04
C ASN A 104 -25.71 -6.33 -4.95
N THR A 105 -25.74 -5.03 -5.26
CA THR A 105 -26.75 -4.46 -6.17
C THR A 105 -26.63 -5.04 -7.59
N ASN A 106 -25.42 -5.29 -8.11
CA ASN A 106 -25.21 -6.02 -9.36
C ASN A 106 -25.81 -7.44 -9.30
N ALA A 107 -25.56 -8.17 -8.21
CA ALA A 107 -26.10 -9.52 -8.02
C ALA A 107 -27.64 -9.53 -7.96
N ARG A 108 -28.26 -8.54 -7.31
CA ARG A 108 -29.72 -8.38 -7.28
C ARG A 108 -30.31 -8.06 -8.65
N LEU A 109 -29.71 -7.10 -9.36
CA LEU A 109 -30.20 -6.66 -10.68
C LEU A 109 -30.06 -7.75 -11.75
N ARG A 110 -29.01 -8.57 -11.70
CA ARG A 110 -28.74 -9.61 -12.71
C ARG A 110 -29.22 -10.99 -12.32
N GLY A 111 -29.00 -11.39 -11.06
CA GLY A 111 -29.22 -12.75 -10.59
C GLY A 111 -30.64 -13.03 -10.08
N GLN A 112 -31.26 -12.08 -9.38
CA GLN A 112 -32.59 -12.28 -8.80
C GLN A 112 -33.75 -11.97 -9.75
N LYS A 113 -33.47 -11.48 -10.97
CA LYS A 113 -34.48 -11.02 -11.95
C LYS A 113 -35.59 -10.22 -11.26
N LEU A 114 -35.20 -9.19 -10.50
CA LEU A 114 -36.15 -8.28 -9.87
C LEU A 114 -37.20 -7.87 -10.91
N PRO A 115 -38.50 -8.07 -10.64
CA PRO A 115 -39.55 -7.68 -11.56
C PRO A 115 -39.46 -6.17 -11.82
N VAL A 116 -39.88 -5.75 -13.02
CA VAL A 116 -39.94 -4.33 -13.36
C VAL A 116 -40.92 -3.64 -12.40
N GLY A 117 -40.46 -2.58 -11.75
CA GLY A 117 -41.22 -1.86 -10.73
C GLY A 117 -40.31 -1.02 -9.84
N GLU A 118 -40.92 -0.36 -8.86
CA GLU A 118 -40.28 0.63 -7.97
C GLU A 118 -39.03 0.08 -7.25
N GLU A 119 -39.07 -1.19 -6.81
CA GLU A 119 -37.92 -1.82 -6.15
C GLU A 119 -36.70 -1.92 -7.09
N ARG A 120 -36.92 -2.32 -8.35
CA ARG A 120 -35.85 -2.43 -9.34
C ARG A 120 -35.24 -1.07 -9.66
N ASP A 121 -36.07 -0.03 -9.77
CA ASP A 121 -35.64 1.33 -10.04
C ASP A 121 -34.81 1.89 -8.87
N HIS A 122 -35.23 1.62 -7.64
CA HIS A 122 -34.47 2.00 -6.44
C HIS A 122 -33.10 1.32 -6.39
N VAL A 123 -33.04 0.00 -6.63
CA VAL A 123 -31.77 -0.75 -6.64
C VAL A 123 -30.86 -0.29 -7.79
N ALA A 124 -31.42 0.02 -8.97
CA ALA A 124 -30.67 0.55 -10.10
C ALA A 124 -30.10 1.94 -9.81
N ALA A 125 -30.86 2.81 -9.15
CA ALA A 125 -30.38 4.12 -8.72
C ALA A 125 -29.26 4.00 -7.66
N GLU A 126 -29.41 3.12 -6.68
CA GLU A 126 -28.35 2.85 -5.70
C GLU A 126 -27.07 2.31 -6.37
N ASN A 127 -27.23 1.36 -7.30
CA ASN A 127 -26.13 0.78 -8.07
C ASN A 127 -25.36 1.85 -8.86
N ALA A 128 -26.09 2.70 -9.59
CA ALA A 128 -25.51 3.81 -10.35
C ALA A 128 -24.77 4.79 -9.43
N ALA A 129 -25.35 5.11 -8.27
CA ALA A 129 -24.71 6.00 -7.30
C ALA A 129 -23.38 5.42 -6.76
N GLN A 130 -23.31 4.11 -6.50
CA GLN A 130 -22.06 3.48 -6.08
C GLN A 130 -21.03 3.49 -7.21
N LEU A 131 -21.44 3.16 -8.44
CA LEU A 131 -20.57 3.13 -9.60
C LEU A 131 -19.95 4.51 -9.88
N ILE A 132 -20.77 5.56 -9.91
CA ILE A 132 -20.33 6.94 -10.14
C ILE A 132 -19.33 7.35 -9.06
N TRP A 133 -19.67 7.14 -7.79
CA TRP A 133 -18.78 7.52 -6.70
C TRP A 133 -17.43 6.80 -6.78
N LEU A 134 -17.43 5.49 -7.09
CA LEU A 134 -16.21 4.70 -7.22
C LEU A 134 -15.38 5.13 -8.44
N ALA A 135 -16.01 5.41 -9.58
CA ALA A 135 -15.31 5.92 -10.76
C ALA A 135 -14.65 7.29 -10.50
N ASP A 136 -15.34 8.18 -9.79
CA ASP A 136 -14.82 9.50 -9.39
C ASP A 136 -13.62 9.41 -8.44
N GLN A 137 -13.39 8.26 -7.81
CA GLN A 137 -12.24 8.06 -6.94
C GLN A 137 -10.93 7.88 -7.70
N LEU A 138 -10.92 7.56 -9.00
CA LEU A 138 -9.68 7.44 -9.79
C LEU A 138 -8.79 8.69 -9.71
N PRO A 139 -9.29 9.91 -10.02
CA PRO A 139 -8.52 11.13 -9.86
C PRO A 139 -8.29 11.52 -8.38
N MET A 140 -9.20 11.14 -7.48
CA MET A 140 -9.09 11.50 -6.05
C MET A 140 -8.06 10.65 -5.30
N ALA A 141 -7.90 9.39 -5.66
CA ALA A 141 -6.92 8.48 -5.09
C ALA A 141 -5.52 9.07 -5.22
N LYS A 142 -5.15 9.55 -6.41
CA LYS A 142 -3.86 10.23 -6.62
C LYS A 142 -3.69 11.40 -5.65
N LYS A 143 -4.68 12.28 -5.53
CA LYS A 143 -4.61 13.45 -4.62
C LYS A 143 -4.40 13.05 -3.16
N ARG A 144 -5.13 12.03 -2.68
CA ARG A 144 -5.06 11.56 -1.29
C ARG A 144 -3.72 10.89 -0.96
N PHE A 145 -3.11 10.20 -1.92
CA PHE A 145 -1.85 9.49 -1.73
C PHE A 145 -0.60 10.33 -2.03
N THR A 146 -0.71 11.45 -2.76
CA THR A 146 0.43 12.33 -3.12
C THR A 146 1.29 12.70 -1.91
N LYS A 147 0.69 13.04 -0.77
CA LYS A 147 1.42 13.40 0.46
C LYS A 147 2.40 12.31 0.89
N TYR A 148 2.03 11.05 0.68
CA TYR A 148 2.73 9.86 1.16
C TYR A 148 3.67 9.22 0.13
N LEU A 149 3.44 9.47 -1.16
CA LEU A 149 4.22 8.91 -2.27
C LEU A 149 5.17 9.91 -2.92
N ASN A 150 5.14 11.17 -2.52
CA ASN A 150 6.08 12.16 -3.04
C ASN A 150 7.47 11.94 -2.41
N ILE A 151 8.43 11.51 -3.23
CA ILE A 151 9.83 11.27 -2.83
C ILE A 151 10.47 12.53 -2.25
N LYS A 152 10.06 13.73 -2.70
CA LYS A 152 10.56 15.00 -2.15
C LYS A 152 10.19 15.20 -0.67
N ASN A 153 9.12 14.56 -0.19
CA ASN A 153 8.71 14.60 1.21
C ASN A 153 9.44 13.56 2.06
N MET A 154 10.36 12.78 1.47
CA MET A 154 11.10 11.69 2.13
C MET A 154 12.58 12.01 2.37
N ALA A 155 13.07 13.16 1.85
CA ALA A 155 14.42 13.64 2.09
C ALA A 155 14.56 14.15 3.53
#